data_AF-A0A960LCS6-F1
#
_entry.id   AF-A0A960LCS6-F1
#
_cell.length_a   1.000
_cell.length_b   1.000
_cell.length_c   1.000
_cell.angle_alpha   90.00
_cell.angle_beta   90.00
_cell.angle_gamma   90.00
#
_symmetry.space_group_name_H-M   'P 1'
#
loop_
_entity.id
_entity.type
_entity.pdbx_description
1 polymer ?
#
loop_
_entity_poly.entity_id
_entity_poly.type
_entity_poly.pdbx_seq_one_letter_code
_entity_poly.pdbx_strand_id
1 'polypeptide(L)'
;MSPPLGQPLAATRHWQIRVRGTVQGVGFRPSVWRLAERFGVAGEVLNDGEGVLIRLDAHETTAQGFLSALATEAPPLAVIDSTELEALPEPATYHGFRIVPSAATGAHTPVTPDAYTCAACLEEVSDPFERRYRYPFTNCTHCGPRFSIVRGIPYDRPNTTMAPFEMCEECRAEYEDPADRRFHAQPIACHACGPKAWLVRTDGRATSFDQHSMLDDVDAVAGLIGKGQIVAIRGVGGFHLACDATSASVVEELRRRKHRDAKPFALMARDLDVIRTHCRVSHLEERLLASAVAPIVLLERRADCALPEAIAPGLTTLGFMLPTSPLHHLILRRFDRPVVMTSGNLSSEPQVTDNAEVSRRLGGIADYALLHDR
;
A
#
# COMPACT_ATOMS: atom_id res chain seq x y z
N MET A 1 -57.50 26.54 -26.52
CA MET A 1 -56.67 25.70 -25.65
C MET A 1 -55.26 26.24 -25.72
N SER A 2 -54.84 26.98 -24.70
CA SER A 2 -53.47 27.48 -24.58
C SER A 2 -52.52 26.30 -24.33
N PRO A 3 -51.28 26.32 -24.86
CA PRO A 3 -50.29 25.30 -24.54
C PRO A 3 -49.93 25.38 -23.04
N PRO A 4 -49.47 24.27 -22.43
CA PRO A 4 -49.14 24.28 -21.02
C PRO A 4 -47.95 25.21 -20.77
N LEU A 5 -48.11 26.07 -19.76
CA LEU A 5 -47.06 26.87 -19.16
C LEU A 5 -45.85 25.98 -18.86
N GLY A 6 -44.68 26.35 -19.39
CA GLY A 6 -43.43 25.68 -19.12
C GLY A 6 -43.22 25.54 -17.61
N GLN A 7 -42.88 24.32 -17.18
CA GLN A 7 -42.34 24.11 -15.84
C GLN A 7 -41.18 25.09 -15.65
N PRO A 8 -41.09 25.80 -14.51
CA PRO A 8 -39.93 26.63 -14.24
C PRO A 8 -38.69 25.74 -14.31
N LEU A 9 -37.73 26.09 -15.17
CA LEU A 9 -36.39 25.50 -15.17
C LEU A 9 -35.92 25.50 -13.71
N ALA A 10 -35.71 24.31 -13.13
CA ALA A 10 -35.32 24.18 -11.74
C ALA A 10 -34.13 25.12 -11.48
N ALA A 11 -34.19 25.97 -10.46
CA ALA A 11 -33.08 26.90 -10.22
C ALA A 11 -31.82 26.12 -9.83
N THR A 12 -30.68 26.47 -10.44
CA THR A 12 -29.38 25.99 -9.98
C THR A 12 -29.16 26.49 -8.54
N ARG A 13 -28.76 25.59 -7.65
CA ARG A 13 -28.46 25.90 -6.26
C ARG A 13 -27.00 25.57 -5.96
N HIS A 14 -26.48 26.25 -4.96
CA HIS A 14 -25.17 25.96 -4.40
C HIS A 14 -25.30 24.83 -3.38
N TRP A 15 -24.56 23.74 -3.57
CA TRP A 15 -24.63 22.56 -2.72
C TRP A 15 -23.29 22.30 -2.04
N GLN A 16 -23.39 21.85 -0.80
CA GLN A 16 -22.28 21.27 -0.04
C GLN A 16 -22.58 19.79 0.19
N ILE A 17 -21.64 18.93 -0.20
CA ILE A 17 -21.64 17.50 0.12
C ILE A 17 -20.48 17.22 1.06
N ARG A 18 -20.81 16.69 2.23
CA ARG A 18 -19.84 16.22 3.22
C ARG A 18 -19.80 14.71 3.22
N VAL A 19 -18.62 14.14 3.01
CA VAL A 19 -18.40 12.69 3.06
C VAL A 19 -17.48 12.34 4.22
N ARG A 20 -17.93 11.45 5.11
CA ARG A 20 -17.17 10.98 6.28
C ARG A 20 -16.89 9.48 6.20
N GLY A 21 -15.80 9.08 6.83
CA GLY A 21 -15.32 7.70 6.89
C GLY A 21 -13.87 7.58 6.39
N THR A 22 -13.48 6.39 5.94
CA THR A 22 -12.16 6.15 5.37
C THR A 22 -12.13 6.62 3.91
N VAL A 23 -12.07 7.94 3.71
CA VAL A 23 -12.23 8.57 2.38
C VAL A 23 -11.04 9.44 1.96
N GLN A 24 -9.99 9.52 2.78
CA GLN A 24 -8.76 10.23 2.43
C GLN A 24 -7.63 9.29 2.04
N GLY A 25 -6.76 9.69 1.11
CA GLY A 25 -5.67 8.84 0.63
C GLY A 25 -6.09 7.66 -0.25
N VAL A 26 -7.38 7.50 -0.52
CA VAL A 26 -7.95 6.38 -1.31
C VAL A 26 -8.20 6.73 -2.79
N GLY A 27 -7.76 7.91 -3.25
CA GLY A 27 -8.09 8.41 -4.60
C GLY A 27 -9.47 9.06 -4.69
N PHE A 28 -10.07 9.45 -3.56
CA PHE A 28 -11.42 10.03 -3.54
C PHE A 28 -11.53 11.36 -4.28
N ARG A 29 -10.62 12.32 -4.05
CA ARG A 29 -10.59 13.62 -4.76
C ARG A 29 -10.54 13.45 -6.30
N PRO A 30 -9.66 12.60 -6.87
CA PRO A 30 -9.72 12.19 -8.28
C PRO A 30 -11.06 11.63 -8.74
N SER A 31 -11.67 10.73 -7.96
CA SER A 31 -12.97 10.14 -8.34
C SER A 31 -14.08 11.19 -8.34
N VAL A 32 -14.11 12.10 -7.36
CA VAL A 32 -15.04 13.23 -7.32
C VAL A 32 -14.85 14.11 -8.55
N TRP A 33 -13.61 14.43 -8.91
CA TRP A 33 -13.33 15.24 -10.11
C TRP A 33 -13.85 14.58 -11.38
N ARG A 34 -13.61 13.28 -11.58
CA ARG A 34 -14.12 12.53 -12.74
C ARG A 34 -15.65 12.49 -12.77
N LEU A 35 -16.29 12.33 -11.61
CA LEU A 35 -17.73 12.39 -11.49
C LEU A 35 -18.24 13.78 -11.88
N ALA A 36 -17.56 14.85 -11.46
CA ALA A 36 -17.98 16.21 -11.73
C ALA A 36 -17.98 16.51 -13.24
N GLU A 37 -16.92 16.13 -13.94
CA GLU A 37 -16.83 16.23 -15.40
C GLU A 37 -17.96 15.45 -16.09
N ARG A 38 -18.24 14.22 -15.63
CA ARG A 38 -19.29 13.38 -16.22
C ARG A 38 -20.70 13.93 -16.00
N PHE A 39 -20.94 14.56 -14.85
CA PHE A 39 -22.20 15.23 -14.54
C PHE A 39 -22.28 16.66 -15.11
N GLY A 40 -21.20 17.19 -15.67
CA GLY A 40 -21.13 18.54 -16.20
C GLY A 40 -21.30 19.62 -15.14
N VAL A 41 -20.88 19.37 -13.90
CA VAL A 41 -21.02 20.30 -12.76
C VAL A 41 -19.72 21.03 -12.48
N ALA A 42 -19.84 22.32 -12.16
CA ALA A 42 -18.71 23.13 -11.72
C ALA A 42 -18.66 23.18 -10.19
N GLY A 43 -17.45 23.25 -9.62
CA GLY A 43 -17.28 23.08 -8.19
C GLY A 43 -15.84 22.91 -7.71
N GLU A 44 -15.72 22.47 -6.47
CA GLU A 44 -14.45 22.15 -5.84
C GLU A 44 -14.56 20.94 -4.91
N VAL A 45 -13.42 20.28 -4.69
CA VAL A 45 -13.26 19.24 -3.67
C VAL A 45 -11.97 19.45 -2.89
N LEU A 46 -12.04 19.26 -1.56
CA LEU A 46 -10.87 19.27 -0.68
C LEU A 46 -10.97 18.22 0.42
N ASN A 47 -9.83 17.93 1.04
CA ASN A 47 -9.77 17.19 2.30
C ASN A 47 -9.75 18.17 3.47
N ASP A 48 -10.38 17.80 4.58
CA ASP A 48 -10.21 18.47 5.86
C ASP A 48 -10.17 17.48 7.02
N GLY A 49 -10.20 17.92 8.28
CA GLY A 49 -10.20 17.04 9.43
C GLY A 49 -11.45 16.16 9.58
N GLU A 50 -12.56 16.47 8.91
CA GLU A 50 -13.80 15.68 9.00
C GLU A 50 -13.92 14.62 7.90
N GLY A 51 -13.23 14.80 6.78
CA GLY A 51 -13.26 13.87 5.66
C GLY A 51 -13.05 14.59 4.34
N VAL A 52 -13.99 14.42 3.40
CA VAL A 52 -13.98 15.12 2.12
C VAL A 52 -15.13 16.12 2.07
N LEU A 53 -14.81 17.35 1.65
CA LEU A 53 -15.78 18.39 1.39
C LEU A 53 -15.87 18.64 -0.11
N ILE A 54 -17.07 18.62 -0.64
CA ILE A 54 -17.37 18.89 -2.04
C ILE A 54 -18.35 20.05 -2.07
N ARG A 55 -18.10 21.03 -2.95
CA ARG A 55 -19.05 22.11 -3.22
C ARG A 55 -19.29 22.19 -4.71
N LEU A 56 -20.54 22.31 -5.12
CA LEU A 56 -20.90 22.34 -6.54
C LEU A 56 -22.17 23.13 -6.78
N ASP A 57 -22.28 23.70 -7.98
CA ASP A 57 -23.49 24.34 -8.44
C ASP A 57 -24.26 23.37 -9.34
N ALA A 58 -25.48 23.01 -8.95
CA ALA A 58 -26.29 22.09 -9.71
C ALA A 58 -27.79 22.23 -9.42
N HIS A 59 -28.61 21.71 -10.33
CA HIS A 59 -30.00 21.40 -10.02
C HIS A 59 -30.07 20.32 -8.94
N GLU A 60 -31.12 20.35 -8.12
CA GLU A 60 -31.30 19.42 -7.00
C GLU A 60 -31.24 17.95 -7.44
N THR A 61 -31.84 17.62 -8.59
CA THR A 61 -31.80 16.27 -9.18
C THR A 61 -30.39 15.83 -9.56
N THR A 62 -29.60 16.73 -10.14
CA THR A 62 -28.20 16.48 -10.49
C THR A 62 -27.35 16.29 -9.23
N ALA A 63 -27.55 17.11 -8.20
CA ALA A 63 -26.83 16.98 -6.92
C ALA A 63 -27.14 15.65 -6.21
N GLN A 64 -28.41 15.23 -6.18
CA GLN A 64 -28.82 13.93 -5.65
C GLN A 64 -28.25 12.76 -6.47
N GLY A 65 -28.28 12.87 -7.81
CA GLY A 65 -27.66 11.88 -8.69
C GLY A 65 -26.15 11.76 -8.48
N PHE A 66 -25.47 12.90 -8.29
CA PHE A 66 -24.04 12.96 -7.98
C PHE A 66 -23.73 12.27 -6.64
N LEU A 67 -24.52 12.55 -5.60
CA LEU A 67 -24.40 11.90 -4.29
C LEU A 67 -24.57 10.38 -4.37
N SER A 68 -25.56 9.91 -5.13
CA SER A 68 -25.79 8.49 -5.35
C SER A 68 -24.62 7.83 -6.08
N ALA A 69 -24.07 8.49 -7.10
CA ALA A 69 -22.89 8.01 -7.82
C ALA A 69 -21.63 7.94 -6.94
N LEU A 70 -21.44 8.91 -6.02
CA LEU A 70 -20.34 8.85 -5.05
C LEU A 70 -20.38 7.58 -4.18
N ALA A 71 -21.57 7.14 -3.79
CA ALA A 71 -21.75 5.98 -2.94
C ALA A 71 -21.53 4.65 -3.69
N THR A 72 -21.94 4.58 -4.96
CA THR A 72 -21.86 3.34 -5.78
C THR A 72 -20.54 3.19 -6.54
N GLU A 73 -19.88 4.30 -6.86
CA GLU A 73 -18.62 4.35 -7.63
C GLU A 73 -17.44 4.83 -6.79
N ALA A 74 -17.53 4.68 -5.47
CA ALA A 74 -16.46 5.02 -4.56
C ALA A 74 -15.16 4.29 -4.94
N PRO A 75 -13.98 4.90 -4.73
CA PRO A 75 -12.71 4.22 -4.95
C PRO A 75 -12.61 2.88 -4.20
N PRO A 76 -11.86 1.88 -4.69
CA PRO A 76 -11.86 0.53 -4.11
C PRO A 76 -11.45 0.43 -2.63
N LEU A 77 -10.67 1.40 -2.14
CA LEU A 77 -10.22 1.46 -0.74
C LEU A 77 -11.10 2.36 0.14
N ALA A 78 -12.09 3.04 -0.44
CA ALA A 78 -12.93 3.97 0.28
C ALA A 78 -14.00 3.21 1.08
N VAL A 79 -14.18 3.62 2.34
CA VAL A 79 -15.32 3.20 3.17
C VAL A 79 -16.05 4.46 3.58
N ILE A 80 -17.26 4.65 3.04
CA ILE A 80 -18.11 5.80 3.34
C ILE A 80 -19.03 5.42 4.50
N ASP A 81 -18.91 6.13 5.62
CA ASP A 81 -19.76 5.92 6.79
C ASP A 81 -21.03 6.78 6.71
N SER A 82 -20.89 8.03 6.25
CA SER A 82 -22.01 8.93 6.06
C SER A 82 -21.75 9.97 4.97
N THR A 83 -22.84 10.42 4.35
CA THR A 83 -22.86 11.52 3.38
C THR A 83 -23.97 12.49 3.75
N GLU A 84 -23.67 13.79 3.80
CA GLU A 84 -24.63 14.85 4.05
C GLU A 84 -24.67 15.79 2.84
N LEU A 85 -25.86 16.15 2.40
CA LEU A 85 -26.10 17.11 1.31
C LEU A 85 -26.87 18.30 1.88
N GLU A 86 -26.30 19.48 1.75
CA GLU A 86 -26.85 20.73 2.27
C GLU A 86 -26.90 21.79 1.16
N ALA A 87 -28.02 22.49 1.05
CA ALA A 87 -28.12 23.67 0.19
C ALA A 87 -27.52 24.87 0.92
N LEU A 88 -26.54 25.52 0.30
CA LEU A 88 -25.93 26.72 0.84
C LEU A 88 -26.66 27.97 0.35
N PRO A 89 -26.79 29.01 1.21
CA PRO A 89 -27.59 30.20 0.90
C PRO A 89 -26.88 31.15 -0.08
N GLU A 90 -25.54 31.16 -0.08
CA GLU A 90 -24.75 32.03 -0.94
C GLU A 90 -24.41 31.32 -2.26
N PRO A 91 -24.73 31.92 -3.42
CA PRO A 91 -24.27 31.39 -4.69
C PRO A 91 -22.75 31.56 -4.79
N ALA A 92 -22.04 30.47 -5.06
CA ALA A 92 -20.68 30.55 -5.57
C ALA A 92 -20.72 30.67 -7.10
N THR A 93 -19.62 31.10 -7.71
CA THR A 93 -19.43 30.96 -9.16
C THR A 93 -18.17 30.16 -9.38
N TYR A 94 -18.34 28.96 -9.91
CA TYR A 94 -17.23 28.08 -10.26
C TYR A 94 -16.94 28.11 -11.77
N HIS A 95 -15.66 28.05 -12.10
CA HIS A 95 -15.18 27.82 -13.46
C HIS A 95 -14.59 26.41 -13.53
N GLY A 96 -15.39 25.49 -14.07
CA GLY A 96 -15.07 24.06 -14.08
C GLY A 96 -15.04 23.45 -12.67
N PHE A 97 -14.52 22.22 -12.57
CA PHE A 97 -14.36 21.53 -11.30
C PHE A 97 -12.88 21.40 -10.92
N ARG A 98 -12.52 21.72 -9.67
CA ARG A 98 -11.12 21.76 -9.22
C ARG A 98 -10.89 20.99 -7.92
N ILE A 99 -9.74 20.32 -7.83
CA ILE A 99 -9.23 19.80 -6.55
C ILE A 99 -8.42 20.93 -5.90
N VAL A 100 -8.90 21.46 -4.77
CA VAL A 100 -8.30 22.61 -4.09
C VAL A 100 -7.47 22.17 -2.87
N PRO A 101 -6.57 23.02 -2.35
CA PRO A 101 -5.74 22.68 -1.19
C PRO A 101 -6.57 22.24 0.02
N SER A 102 -6.05 21.27 0.75
CA SER A 102 -6.72 20.76 1.95
C SER A 102 -6.72 21.78 3.10
N ALA A 103 -7.75 21.75 3.94
CA ALA A 103 -7.90 22.63 5.09
C ALA A 103 -7.61 21.87 6.40
N ALA A 104 -6.79 22.44 7.28
CA ALA A 104 -6.61 21.90 8.62
C ALA A 104 -7.80 22.31 9.50
N THR A 105 -8.49 21.33 10.10
CA THR A 105 -9.55 21.57 11.10
C THR A 105 -9.27 20.73 12.35
N GLY A 106 -9.95 21.01 13.47
CA GLY A 106 -9.73 20.32 14.75
C GLY A 106 -10.30 18.91 14.85
N ALA A 107 -11.01 18.43 13.82
CA ALA A 107 -11.56 17.08 13.74
C ALA A 107 -10.52 16.08 13.17
N HIS A 108 -10.70 14.79 13.47
CA HIS A 108 -9.85 13.73 12.95
C HIS A 108 -10.66 12.64 12.25
N THR A 109 -10.52 12.57 10.93
CA THR A 109 -11.10 11.53 10.07
C THR A 109 -10.27 10.24 10.18
N PRO A 110 -10.89 9.05 10.02
CA PRO A 110 -10.16 7.78 10.02
C PRO A 110 -9.07 7.73 8.93
N VAL A 111 -7.90 7.23 9.32
CA VAL A 111 -6.78 7.01 8.39
C VAL A 111 -6.95 5.66 7.69
N THR A 112 -6.83 5.63 6.37
CA THR A 112 -6.87 4.40 5.60
C THR A 112 -5.74 3.44 5.98
N PRO A 113 -6.03 2.14 6.16
CA PRO A 113 -5.01 1.10 6.26
C PRO A 113 -4.07 1.08 5.06
N ASP A 114 -2.88 0.52 5.24
CA ASP A 114 -1.99 0.26 4.11
C ASP A 114 -2.64 -0.72 3.13
N ALA A 115 -2.47 -0.48 1.83
CA ALA A 115 -3.02 -1.31 0.77
C ALA A 115 -1.91 -1.98 -0.03
N TYR A 116 -2.17 -3.20 -0.47
CA TYR A 116 -1.20 -4.03 -1.16
C TYR A 116 -1.10 -3.62 -2.62
N THR A 117 0.04 -3.90 -3.25
CA THR A 117 0.34 -3.47 -4.63
C THR A 117 -0.74 -3.94 -5.60
N CYS A 118 -1.37 -3.02 -6.33
CA CYS A 118 -2.38 -3.39 -7.31
C CYS A 118 -1.74 -3.99 -8.58
N ALA A 119 -2.53 -4.76 -9.34
CA ALA A 119 -2.08 -5.43 -10.56
C ALA A 119 -1.39 -4.47 -11.55
N ALA A 120 -1.96 -3.28 -11.78
CA ALA A 120 -1.39 -2.29 -12.70
C ALA A 120 0.00 -1.78 -12.25
N CYS A 121 0.22 -1.60 -10.95
CA CYS A 121 1.55 -1.22 -10.45
C CYS A 121 2.55 -2.38 -10.50
N LEU A 122 2.08 -3.62 -10.32
CA LEU A 122 2.92 -4.80 -10.41
C LEU A 122 3.37 -5.06 -11.85
N GLU A 123 2.47 -4.86 -12.82
CA GLU A 123 2.77 -4.94 -14.26
C GLU A 123 3.84 -3.91 -14.65
N GLU A 124 3.66 -2.64 -14.28
CA GLU A 124 4.64 -1.57 -14.54
C GLU A 124 6.02 -1.85 -13.92
N VAL A 125 6.06 -2.38 -12.70
CA VAL A 125 7.34 -2.73 -12.04
C VAL A 125 8.03 -3.92 -12.72
N SER A 126 7.27 -4.74 -13.45
CA SER A 126 7.76 -5.93 -14.13
C SER A 126 8.11 -5.69 -15.60
N ASP A 127 7.62 -4.61 -16.20
CA ASP A 127 7.81 -4.27 -17.61
C ASP A 127 9.12 -3.48 -17.85
N PRO A 128 10.10 -4.02 -18.62
CA PRO A 128 11.36 -3.35 -18.90
C PRO A 128 11.24 -2.05 -19.72
N PHE A 129 10.09 -1.78 -20.35
CA PHE A 129 9.84 -0.57 -21.12
C PHE A 129 9.22 0.55 -20.29
N GLU A 130 8.80 0.26 -19.05
CA GLU A 130 8.18 1.22 -18.16
C GLU A 130 9.20 2.01 -17.33
N ARG A 131 8.89 3.28 -17.06
CA ARG A 131 9.79 4.19 -16.31
C ARG A 131 10.07 3.70 -14.88
N ARG A 132 9.11 2.96 -14.30
CA ARG A 132 9.21 2.39 -12.95
C ARG A 132 9.59 0.91 -12.96
N TYR A 133 10.16 0.40 -14.07
CA TYR A 133 10.74 -0.92 -14.11
C TYR A 133 11.66 -1.14 -12.91
N ARG A 134 11.39 -2.20 -12.15
CA ARG A 134 12.12 -2.56 -10.92
C ARG A 134 12.19 -1.47 -9.83
N TYR A 135 11.30 -0.48 -9.83
CA TYR A 135 11.27 0.51 -8.75
C TYR A 135 10.54 -0.07 -7.51
N PRO A 136 11.21 -0.22 -6.35
CA PRO A 136 10.66 -0.96 -5.19
C PRO A 136 9.56 -0.23 -4.41
N PHE A 137 9.34 1.06 -4.68
CA PHE A 137 8.37 1.89 -3.95
C PHE A 137 7.21 2.36 -4.83
N THR A 138 7.02 1.77 -6.01
CA THR A 138 5.89 2.06 -6.91
C THR A 138 4.55 1.92 -6.20
N ASN A 139 3.70 2.93 -6.37
CA ASN A 139 2.33 2.91 -5.89
C ASN A 139 1.46 3.80 -6.79
N CYS A 140 0.14 3.77 -6.55
CA CYS A 140 -0.84 4.68 -7.14
C CYS A 140 -1.89 5.06 -6.10
N THR A 141 -2.95 5.76 -6.51
CA THR A 141 -4.07 6.12 -5.64
C THR A 141 -4.80 4.90 -5.04
N HIS A 142 -4.74 3.74 -5.71
CA HIS A 142 -5.43 2.50 -5.31
C HIS A 142 -4.58 1.50 -4.50
N CYS A 143 -3.30 1.79 -4.24
CA CYS A 143 -2.44 0.86 -3.49
C CYS A 143 -1.27 1.56 -2.78
N GLY A 144 -0.51 0.80 -2.01
CA GLY A 144 0.71 1.25 -1.34
C GLY A 144 0.46 1.73 0.10
N PRO A 145 1.51 2.27 0.74
CA PRO A 145 1.44 2.70 2.13
C PRO A 145 0.47 3.88 2.33
N ARG A 146 -0.22 3.89 3.47
CA ARG A 146 -1.15 4.92 3.93
C ARG A 146 -0.90 5.20 5.41
N PHE A 147 -1.53 4.43 6.31
CA PHE A 147 -1.37 4.55 7.76
C PHE A 147 0.10 4.56 8.18
N SER A 148 0.92 3.68 7.62
CA SER A 148 2.34 3.58 7.96
C SER A 148 3.19 4.81 7.64
N ILE A 149 2.72 5.69 6.74
CA ILE A 149 3.49 6.86 6.28
C ILE A 149 2.85 8.18 6.65
N VAL A 150 1.63 8.20 7.21
CA VAL A 150 0.96 9.44 7.58
C VAL A 150 1.58 10.02 8.87
N ARG A 151 1.80 11.33 8.87
CA ARG A 151 2.25 12.11 10.04
C ARG A 151 1.17 13.04 10.59
N GLY A 152 0.17 13.38 9.77
CA GLY A 152 -0.96 14.22 10.16
C GLY A 152 -2.10 14.21 9.14
N ILE A 153 -3.24 14.74 9.55
CA ILE A 153 -4.43 14.96 8.72
C ILE A 153 -4.59 16.47 8.49
N PRO A 154 -4.97 16.94 7.29
CA PRO A 154 -5.41 16.19 6.10
C PRO A 154 -4.32 15.38 5.40
N TYR A 155 -4.71 14.27 4.75
CA TYR A 155 -3.81 13.38 4.01
C TYR A 155 -3.31 14.07 2.73
N ASP A 156 -2.15 14.69 2.84
CA ASP A 156 -1.37 15.25 1.73
C ASP A 156 0.12 14.97 1.93
N ARG A 157 0.89 15.00 0.83
CA ARG A 157 2.33 14.66 0.82
C ARG A 157 3.14 15.35 1.94
N PRO A 158 2.98 16.66 2.25
CA PRO A 158 3.73 17.31 3.33
C PRO A 158 3.48 16.70 4.72
N ASN A 159 2.32 16.08 4.91
CA ASN A 159 1.92 15.40 6.14
C ASN A 159 2.22 13.89 6.09
N THR A 160 3.21 13.46 5.30
CA THR A 160 3.63 12.06 5.20
C THR A 160 5.15 11.93 5.30
N THR A 161 5.66 10.70 5.42
CA THR A 161 7.11 10.44 5.31
C THR A 161 7.66 10.74 3.92
N MET A 162 6.81 10.94 2.91
CA MET A 162 7.20 11.33 1.56
C MET A 162 7.51 12.82 1.41
N ALA A 163 7.27 13.64 2.46
CA ALA A 163 7.52 15.09 2.43
C ALA A 163 8.94 15.51 2.03
N PRO A 164 10.03 14.82 2.46
CA PRO A 164 11.40 15.17 2.07
C PRO A 164 11.74 14.84 0.61
N PHE A 165 10.91 14.04 -0.07
CA PHE A 165 11.14 13.60 -1.44
C PHE A 165 10.39 14.53 -2.39
N GLU A 166 11.06 15.54 -2.95
CA GLU A 166 10.45 16.43 -3.93
C GLU A 166 10.13 15.67 -5.24
N MET A 167 8.96 15.91 -5.84
CA MET A 167 8.59 15.25 -7.10
C MET A 167 9.43 15.80 -8.26
N CYS A 168 10.02 14.91 -9.07
CA CYS A 168 10.56 15.32 -10.37
C CYS A 168 9.45 15.77 -11.33
N GLU A 169 9.84 16.40 -12.44
CA GLU A 169 8.92 16.94 -13.46
C GLU A 169 7.93 15.89 -13.97
N GLU A 170 8.38 14.68 -14.26
CA GLU A 170 7.51 13.63 -14.82
C GLU A 170 6.56 13.06 -13.76
N CYS A 171 6.99 12.94 -12.50
CA CYS A 171 6.07 12.57 -11.41
C CYS A 171 5.05 13.69 -11.16
N ARG A 172 5.44 14.96 -11.29
CA ARG A 172 4.51 16.08 -11.15
C ARG A 172 3.47 16.08 -12.28
N ALA A 173 3.90 15.84 -13.52
CA ALA A 173 2.99 15.71 -14.65
C ALA A 173 1.93 14.63 -14.42
N GLU A 174 2.33 13.42 -14.01
CA GLU A 174 1.39 12.33 -13.67
C GLU A 174 0.51 12.65 -12.44
N TYR A 175 1.03 13.42 -11.47
CA TYR A 175 0.26 13.83 -10.30
C TYR A 175 -0.83 14.85 -10.63
N GLU A 176 -0.59 15.71 -11.63
CA GLU A 176 -1.48 16.80 -12.06
C GLU A 176 -2.40 16.40 -13.22
N ASP A 177 -2.08 15.34 -13.97
CA ASP A 177 -2.89 14.84 -15.10
C ASP A 177 -4.11 14.02 -14.61
N PRO A 178 -5.35 14.49 -14.84
CA PRO A 178 -6.56 13.75 -14.44
C PRO A 178 -6.78 12.42 -15.15
N ALA A 179 -6.14 12.21 -16.30
CA ALA A 179 -6.20 10.94 -17.04
C ALA A 179 -5.24 9.89 -16.48
N ASP A 180 -4.23 10.29 -15.69
CA ASP A 180 -3.27 9.36 -15.11
C ASP A 180 -3.85 8.69 -13.85
N ARG A 181 -3.54 7.39 -13.68
CA ARG A 181 -3.92 6.62 -12.47
C ARG A 181 -3.31 7.18 -11.17
N ARG A 182 -2.29 8.03 -11.30
CA ARG A 182 -1.56 8.69 -10.22
C ARG A 182 -1.98 10.14 -10.00
N PHE A 183 -3.04 10.60 -10.67
CA PHE A 183 -3.66 11.88 -10.36
C PHE A 183 -3.89 12.03 -8.85
N HIS A 184 -3.27 13.02 -8.21
CA HIS A 184 -3.25 13.22 -6.76
C HIS A 184 -2.79 12.04 -5.87
N ALA A 185 -1.97 11.11 -6.41
CA ALA A 185 -1.32 10.08 -5.61
C ALA A 185 -0.24 10.71 -4.71
N GLN A 186 -0.58 11.00 -3.46
CA GLN A 186 0.32 11.65 -2.50
C GLN A 186 1.71 10.97 -2.35
N PRO A 187 1.83 9.63 -2.34
CA PRO A 187 3.12 8.95 -2.24
C PRO A 187 3.76 8.62 -3.60
N ILE A 188 3.36 9.29 -4.70
CA ILE A 188 4.00 9.12 -6.01
C ILE A 188 5.49 9.39 -5.94
N ALA A 189 6.26 8.52 -6.59
CA ALA A 189 7.70 8.65 -6.74
C ALA A 189 8.21 7.78 -7.89
N CYS A 190 9.49 7.93 -8.24
CA CYS A 190 10.22 7.10 -9.19
C CYS A 190 11.69 7.00 -8.77
N HIS A 191 12.53 6.33 -9.58
CA HIS A 191 13.97 6.20 -9.35
C HIS A 191 14.71 7.54 -9.17
N ALA A 192 14.25 8.61 -9.82
CA ALA A 192 14.92 9.92 -9.78
C ALA A 192 14.64 10.71 -8.49
N CYS A 193 13.42 10.62 -7.97
CA CYS A 193 12.91 11.54 -6.96
C CYS A 193 12.45 10.85 -5.67
N GLY A 194 12.51 9.52 -5.65
CA GLY A 194 11.92 8.70 -4.62
C GLY A 194 12.92 8.06 -3.66
N PRO A 195 12.39 7.30 -2.68
CA PRO A 195 13.21 6.51 -1.78
C PRO A 195 14.10 5.51 -2.50
N LYS A 196 15.20 5.15 -1.85
CA LYS A 196 16.17 4.15 -2.31
C LYS A 196 16.30 3.04 -1.29
N ALA A 197 16.48 1.82 -1.77
CA ALA A 197 16.81 0.67 -0.95
C ALA A 197 18.30 0.38 -1.06
N TRP A 198 18.92 -0.04 0.03
CA TRP A 198 20.31 -0.48 0.03
C TRP A 198 20.53 -1.59 1.05
N LEU A 199 21.49 -2.45 0.76
CA LEU A 199 21.81 -3.62 1.58
C LEU A 199 23.03 -3.31 2.46
N VAL A 200 23.02 -3.80 3.69
CA VAL A 200 24.15 -3.69 4.62
C VAL A 200 24.40 -5.01 5.34
N ARG A 201 25.63 -5.26 5.77
CA ARG A 201 25.91 -6.28 6.80
C ARG A 201 25.59 -5.72 8.19
N THR A 202 24.95 -6.52 9.01
CA THR A 202 24.60 -6.11 10.39
C THR A 202 25.82 -6.06 11.32
N ASP A 203 26.88 -6.80 10.99
CA ASP A 203 28.16 -6.83 11.72
C ASP A 203 29.08 -5.63 11.42
N GLY A 204 28.62 -4.68 10.58
CA GLY A 204 29.35 -3.45 10.25
C GLY A 204 30.51 -3.64 9.27
N ARG A 205 30.75 -4.86 8.75
CA ARG A 205 31.79 -5.07 7.74
C ARG A 205 31.35 -4.50 6.38
N ALA A 206 32.34 -4.06 5.61
CA ALA A 206 32.11 -3.67 4.22
C ALA A 206 31.51 -4.86 3.43
N THR A 207 30.59 -4.56 2.53
CA THR A 207 29.90 -5.58 1.77
C THR A 207 30.29 -5.49 0.30
N SER A 208 30.78 -6.61 -0.26
CA SER A 208 31.07 -6.74 -1.68
C SER A 208 29.87 -7.37 -2.37
N PHE A 209 28.95 -6.54 -2.87
CA PHE A 209 27.70 -6.99 -3.48
C PHE A 209 27.87 -7.55 -4.89
N ASP A 210 28.96 -7.22 -5.57
CA ASP A 210 29.31 -7.74 -6.91
C ASP A 210 29.40 -9.28 -6.95
N GLN A 211 29.53 -9.95 -5.80
CA GLN A 211 29.57 -11.41 -5.68
C GLN A 211 28.21 -12.06 -5.37
N HIS A 212 27.18 -11.26 -5.11
CA HIS A 212 25.89 -11.70 -4.57
C HIS A 212 24.68 -11.32 -5.42
N SER A 213 24.83 -10.44 -6.41
CA SER A 213 23.77 -10.00 -7.32
C SER A 213 24.31 -9.76 -8.73
N MET A 214 23.46 -9.91 -9.74
CA MET A 214 23.76 -9.50 -11.11
C MET A 214 23.12 -8.15 -11.48
N LEU A 215 22.35 -7.53 -10.58
CA LEU A 215 21.54 -6.34 -10.89
C LEU A 215 21.64 -5.24 -9.83
N ASP A 216 21.06 -5.46 -8.65
CA ASP A 216 20.95 -4.46 -7.58
C ASP A 216 20.88 -5.11 -6.17
N ASP A 217 20.89 -4.27 -5.13
CA ASP A 217 20.81 -4.67 -3.72
C ASP A 217 19.51 -5.40 -3.36
N VAL A 218 18.40 -5.09 -4.05
CA VAL A 218 17.11 -5.76 -3.83
C VAL A 218 17.15 -7.19 -4.35
N ASP A 219 17.73 -7.40 -5.54
CA ASP A 219 17.94 -8.71 -6.15
C ASP A 219 18.89 -9.59 -5.32
N ALA A 220 19.90 -8.97 -4.70
CA ALA A 220 20.89 -9.66 -3.86
C ALA A 220 20.26 -10.41 -2.68
N VAL A 221 19.14 -9.91 -2.15
CA VAL A 221 18.48 -10.44 -0.95
C VAL A 221 18.04 -11.89 -1.15
N ALA A 222 17.42 -12.21 -2.29
CA ALA A 222 17.00 -13.57 -2.59
C ALA A 222 18.18 -14.53 -2.72
N GLY A 223 19.29 -14.07 -3.31
CA GLY A 223 20.53 -14.82 -3.38
C GLY A 223 21.14 -15.11 -2.00
N LEU A 224 21.10 -14.13 -1.09
CA LEU A 224 21.54 -14.32 0.30
C LEU A 224 20.66 -15.30 1.07
N ILE A 225 19.34 -15.17 0.95
CA ILE A 225 18.37 -16.08 1.56
C ILE A 225 18.61 -17.52 1.04
N GLY A 226 18.77 -17.71 -0.27
CA GLY A 226 19.06 -19.01 -0.86
C GLY A 226 20.42 -19.61 -0.47
N LYS A 227 21.39 -18.77 -0.08
CA LYS A 227 22.67 -19.17 0.52
C LYS A 227 22.58 -19.45 2.03
N GLY A 228 21.37 -19.45 2.60
CA GLY A 228 21.11 -19.76 4.01
C GLY A 228 21.39 -18.61 4.98
N GLN A 229 21.49 -17.37 4.50
CA GLN A 229 21.62 -16.19 5.36
C GLN A 229 20.25 -15.76 5.91
N ILE A 230 20.25 -15.18 7.10
CA ILE A 230 19.07 -14.51 7.68
C ILE A 230 19.17 -13.02 7.34
N VAL A 231 18.16 -12.48 6.67
CA VAL A 231 18.13 -11.08 6.21
C VAL A 231 17.02 -10.32 6.91
N ALA A 232 17.32 -9.18 7.51
CA ALA A 232 16.32 -8.23 7.99
C ALA A 232 15.86 -7.33 6.82
N ILE A 233 14.57 -7.32 6.48
CA ILE A 233 14.02 -6.54 5.36
C ILE A 233 13.14 -5.43 5.93
N ARG A 234 13.46 -4.17 5.67
CA ARG A 234 12.58 -3.05 6.00
C ARG A 234 11.35 -3.09 5.09
N GLY A 235 10.23 -3.48 5.67
CA GLY A 235 8.92 -3.45 5.02
C GLY A 235 8.22 -2.11 5.26
N VAL A 236 6.92 -2.07 4.91
CA VAL A 236 6.09 -0.87 5.05
C VAL A 236 5.89 -0.45 6.51
N GLY A 237 5.55 -1.40 7.39
CA GLY A 237 5.25 -1.16 8.81
C GLY A 237 6.40 -1.46 9.79
N GLY A 238 7.56 -1.88 9.30
CA GLY A 238 8.70 -2.28 10.13
C GLY A 238 9.54 -3.38 9.50
N PHE A 239 10.55 -3.85 10.24
CA PHE A 239 11.46 -4.88 9.75
C PHE A 239 10.86 -6.28 9.83
N HIS A 240 11.12 -7.12 8.83
CA HIS A 240 10.91 -8.57 8.90
C HIS A 240 12.26 -9.29 8.94
N LEU A 241 12.34 -10.41 9.65
CA LEU A 241 13.44 -11.35 9.52
C LEU A 241 13.04 -12.43 8.51
N ALA A 242 13.91 -12.62 7.51
CA ALA A 242 13.69 -13.48 6.36
C ALA A 242 14.77 -14.54 6.21
N CYS A 243 14.36 -15.78 5.93
CA CYS A 243 15.27 -16.89 5.60
C CYS A 243 14.57 -17.98 4.76
N ASP A 244 15.35 -18.86 4.12
CA ASP A 244 14.80 -19.94 3.28
C ASP A 244 14.04 -20.93 4.16
N ALA A 245 12.72 -21.02 3.96
CA ALA A 245 11.86 -21.87 4.77
C ALA A 245 12.08 -23.36 4.50
N THR A 246 12.72 -23.74 3.39
CA THR A 246 12.99 -25.13 3.03
C THR A 246 14.22 -25.69 3.75
N SER A 247 15.05 -24.83 4.34
CA SER A 247 16.26 -25.25 5.06
C SER A 247 16.00 -25.38 6.56
N ALA A 248 15.88 -26.63 7.04
CA ALA A 248 15.64 -26.93 8.46
C ALA A 248 16.69 -26.27 9.37
N SER A 249 17.98 -26.37 9.03
CA SER A 249 19.07 -25.79 9.82
C SER A 249 18.99 -24.27 9.93
N VAL A 250 18.58 -23.59 8.87
CA VAL A 250 18.46 -22.12 8.86
C VAL A 250 17.23 -21.67 9.66
N VAL A 251 16.11 -22.41 9.56
CA VAL A 251 14.90 -22.14 10.36
C VAL A 251 15.18 -22.36 11.85
N GLU A 252 15.88 -23.41 12.22
CA GLU A 252 16.31 -23.69 13.60
C GLU A 252 17.26 -22.61 14.12
N GLU A 253 18.21 -22.17 13.30
CA GLU A 253 19.12 -21.08 13.67
C GLU A 253 18.37 -19.76 13.89
N LEU A 254 17.37 -19.44 13.05
CA LEU A 254 16.52 -18.28 13.26
C LEU A 254 15.74 -18.38 14.59
N ARG A 255 15.21 -19.55 14.95
CA ARG A 255 14.54 -19.75 16.26
C ARG A 255 15.51 -19.51 17.41
N ARG A 256 16.70 -20.10 17.32
CA ARG A 256 17.75 -19.98 18.34
C ARG A 256 18.15 -18.53 18.53
N ARG A 257 18.44 -17.78 17.46
CA ARG A 257 18.84 -16.37 17.59
C ARG A 257 17.70 -15.45 18.04
N LYS A 258 16.45 -15.75 17.64
CA LYS A 258 15.26 -14.95 18.01
C LYS A 258 14.70 -15.26 19.41
N HIS A 259 15.15 -16.33 20.06
CA HIS A 259 14.55 -16.88 21.29
C HIS A 259 13.06 -17.18 21.10
N ARG A 260 12.72 -17.92 20.03
CA ARG A 260 11.34 -18.26 19.67
C ARG A 260 11.20 -19.77 19.50
N ASP A 261 10.91 -20.45 20.60
CA ASP A 261 10.97 -21.92 20.67
C ASP A 261 9.90 -22.59 19.79
N ALA A 262 8.62 -22.38 20.05
CA ALA A 262 7.54 -23.13 19.39
C ALA A 262 6.58 -22.27 18.53
N LYS A 263 6.51 -20.95 18.75
CA LYS A 263 5.51 -20.13 18.06
C LYS A 263 5.72 -20.21 16.53
N PRO A 264 4.68 -20.53 15.73
CA PRO A 264 4.82 -20.73 14.29
C PRO A 264 5.40 -19.52 13.56
N PHE A 265 6.13 -19.77 12.48
CA PHE A 265 6.55 -18.74 11.54
C PHE A 265 5.52 -18.53 10.44
N ALA A 266 5.28 -17.28 10.08
CA ALA A 266 4.58 -16.95 8.86
C ALA A 266 5.55 -17.09 7.68
N LEU A 267 5.00 -17.45 6.53
CA LEU A 267 5.71 -17.69 5.28
C LEU A 267 5.22 -16.70 4.23
N MET A 268 6.13 -16.23 3.40
CA MET A 268 5.80 -15.54 2.15
C MET A 268 6.25 -16.41 0.99
N ALA A 269 5.38 -16.55 -0.02
CA ALA A 269 5.70 -17.21 -1.27
C ALA A 269 5.53 -16.22 -2.43
N ARG A 270 6.22 -16.46 -3.54
CA ARG A 270 6.14 -15.58 -4.73
C ARG A 270 4.71 -15.49 -5.28
N ASP A 271 4.04 -16.63 -5.38
CA ASP A 271 2.73 -16.79 -6.00
C ASP A 271 1.96 -17.95 -5.37
N LEU A 272 0.70 -18.13 -5.81
CA LEU A 272 -0.17 -19.21 -5.34
C LEU A 272 0.33 -20.60 -5.76
N ASP A 273 1.09 -20.70 -6.85
CA ASP A 273 1.57 -21.99 -7.34
C ASP A 273 2.62 -22.55 -6.38
N VAL A 274 3.53 -21.71 -5.89
CA VAL A 274 4.47 -22.06 -4.81
C VAL A 274 3.74 -22.40 -3.50
N ILE A 275 2.61 -21.77 -3.19
CA ILE A 275 1.83 -22.11 -1.98
C ILE A 275 1.18 -23.50 -2.14
N ARG A 276 0.61 -23.79 -3.31
CA ARG A 276 -0.12 -25.02 -3.61
C ARG A 276 0.76 -26.27 -3.61
N THR A 277 2.09 -26.14 -3.73
CA THR A 277 3.02 -27.27 -3.54
C THR A 277 3.09 -27.73 -2.08
N HIS A 278 2.73 -26.87 -1.12
CA HIS A 278 2.89 -27.13 0.32
C HIS A 278 1.57 -27.22 1.08
N CYS A 279 0.54 -26.52 0.62
CA CYS A 279 -0.75 -26.40 1.28
C CYS A 279 -1.92 -26.67 0.33
N ARG A 280 -3.06 -27.09 0.89
CA ARG A 280 -4.35 -27.00 0.19
C ARG A 280 -4.85 -25.56 0.26
N VAL A 281 -5.42 -25.08 -0.84
CA VAL A 281 -5.93 -23.71 -0.96
C VAL A 281 -7.33 -23.77 -1.56
N SER A 282 -8.32 -23.39 -0.78
CA SER A 282 -9.70 -23.19 -1.23
C SER A 282 -9.85 -21.86 -1.97
N HIS A 283 -10.95 -21.72 -2.71
CA HIS A 283 -11.28 -20.48 -3.41
C HIS A 283 -11.43 -19.26 -2.47
N LEU A 284 -11.90 -19.47 -1.23
CA LEU A 284 -12.00 -18.40 -0.24
C LEU A 284 -10.60 -17.95 0.22
N GLU A 285 -9.72 -18.89 0.53
CA GLU A 285 -8.34 -18.61 0.96
C GLU A 285 -7.53 -17.92 -0.14
N GLU A 286 -7.69 -18.36 -1.40
CA GLU A 286 -7.10 -17.70 -2.56
C GLU A 286 -7.54 -16.24 -2.68
N ARG A 287 -8.84 -15.97 -2.55
CA ARG A 287 -9.37 -14.60 -2.56
C ARG A 287 -8.86 -13.75 -1.39
N LEU A 288 -8.67 -14.34 -0.21
CA LEU A 288 -8.12 -13.64 0.94
C LEU A 288 -6.64 -13.30 0.71
N LEU A 289 -5.85 -14.27 0.27
CA LEU A 289 -4.43 -14.10 -0.07
C LEU A 289 -4.21 -13.02 -1.12
N ALA A 290 -5.09 -12.91 -2.13
CA ALA A 290 -5.01 -11.92 -3.20
C ALA A 290 -5.78 -10.61 -2.90
N SER A 291 -6.37 -10.46 -1.71
CA SER A 291 -7.13 -9.26 -1.36
C SER A 291 -6.22 -8.03 -1.21
N ALA A 292 -6.81 -6.83 -1.26
CA ALA A 292 -6.07 -5.58 -1.05
C ALA A 292 -5.44 -5.46 0.36
N VAL A 293 -5.86 -6.30 1.31
CA VAL A 293 -5.32 -6.43 2.68
C VAL A 293 -4.30 -7.57 2.79
N ALA A 294 -4.26 -8.46 1.80
CA ALA A 294 -3.41 -9.65 1.62
C ALA A 294 -2.77 -10.20 2.92
N PRO A 295 -3.60 -10.67 3.86
CA PRO A 295 -3.15 -11.07 5.19
C PRO A 295 -2.35 -12.38 5.15
N ILE A 296 -1.79 -12.75 6.31
CA ILE A 296 -1.36 -14.12 6.55
C ILE A 296 -2.62 -14.99 6.71
N VAL A 297 -2.78 -15.98 5.83
CA VAL A 297 -3.87 -16.95 5.85
C VAL A 297 -3.32 -18.28 6.36
N LEU A 298 -4.04 -18.90 7.30
CA LEU A 298 -3.70 -20.24 7.80
C LEU A 298 -4.28 -21.27 6.83
N LEU A 299 -3.41 -22.08 6.24
CA LEU A 299 -3.76 -23.07 5.22
C LEU A 299 -3.47 -24.48 5.72
N GLU A 300 -4.30 -25.45 5.33
CA GLU A 300 -4.08 -26.85 5.66
C GLU A 300 -2.80 -27.36 4.96
N ARG A 301 -1.85 -27.86 5.75
CA ARG A 301 -0.62 -28.47 5.25
C ARG A 301 -0.97 -29.75 4.48
N ARG A 302 -0.35 -29.95 3.31
CA ARG A 302 -0.49 -31.21 2.59
C ARG A 302 0.25 -32.34 3.30
N ALA A 303 -0.23 -33.57 3.16
CA ALA A 303 0.42 -34.75 3.75
C ALA A 303 1.85 -34.99 3.22
N ASP A 304 2.13 -34.58 1.98
CA ASP A 304 3.43 -34.68 1.30
C ASP A 304 4.29 -33.40 1.44
N CYS A 305 3.89 -32.46 2.30
CA CYS A 305 4.60 -31.20 2.46
C CYS A 305 5.98 -31.40 3.12
N ALA A 306 7.03 -31.18 2.33
CA ALA A 306 8.43 -31.34 2.71
C ALA A 306 9.01 -30.17 3.54
N LEU A 307 8.20 -29.19 3.94
CA LEU A 307 8.71 -28.09 4.76
C LEU A 307 9.09 -28.60 6.17
N PRO A 308 10.17 -28.06 6.77
CA PRO A 308 10.62 -28.44 8.10
C PRO A 308 9.52 -28.29 9.17
N GLU A 309 9.42 -29.27 10.05
CA GLU A 309 8.51 -29.23 11.22
C GLU A 309 8.80 -28.01 12.11
N ALA A 310 10.05 -27.56 12.13
CA ALA A 310 10.49 -26.35 12.82
C ALA A 310 9.74 -25.08 12.37
N ILE A 311 9.04 -25.03 11.24
CA ILE A 311 8.23 -23.86 10.87
C ILE A 311 7.04 -23.69 11.81
N ALA A 312 6.30 -24.78 12.08
CA ALA A 312 5.07 -24.78 12.85
C ALA A 312 4.94 -26.09 13.66
N PRO A 313 5.74 -26.27 14.73
CA PRO A 313 5.82 -27.53 15.45
C PRO A 313 4.47 -28.00 16.00
N GLY A 314 4.08 -29.24 15.67
CA GLY A 314 2.86 -29.87 16.17
C GLY A 314 1.57 -29.32 15.57
N LEU A 315 1.66 -28.53 14.49
CA LEU A 315 0.49 -27.97 13.81
C LEU A 315 0.30 -28.57 12.41
N THR A 316 -0.96 -28.72 12.04
CA THR A 316 -1.38 -29.18 10.72
C THR A 316 -1.62 -28.04 9.73
N THR A 317 -1.37 -26.79 10.15
CA THR A 317 -1.57 -25.59 9.33
C THR A 317 -0.29 -24.76 9.23
N LEU A 318 -0.15 -24.07 8.10
CA LEU A 318 0.94 -23.13 7.83
C LEU A 318 0.34 -21.76 7.51
N GLY A 319 0.94 -20.70 8.06
CA GLY A 319 0.54 -19.33 7.75
C GLY A 319 1.29 -18.82 6.52
N PHE A 320 0.58 -18.57 5.42
CA PHE A 320 1.14 -18.01 4.19
C PHE A 320 0.59 -16.62 3.89
N MET A 321 1.42 -15.76 3.31
CA MET A 321 1.01 -14.53 2.65
C MET A 321 1.68 -14.39 1.28
N LEU A 322 1.09 -13.58 0.40
CA LEU A 322 1.71 -13.19 -0.88
C LEU A 322 2.60 -11.96 -0.69
N PRO A 323 3.46 -11.62 -1.66
CA PRO A 323 4.28 -10.43 -1.57
C PRO A 323 3.39 -9.18 -1.55
N THR A 324 3.71 -8.24 -0.65
CA THR A 324 2.77 -7.18 -0.27
C THR A 324 3.10 -5.82 -0.88
N SER A 325 4.34 -5.65 -1.30
CA SER A 325 4.91 -4.40 -1.81
C SER A 325 5.75 -4.70 -3.06
N PRO A 326 6.04 -3.72 -3.93
CA PRO A 326 6.91 -3.95 -5.08
C PRO A 326 8.29 -4.44 -4.65
N LEU A 327 8.81 -3.96 -3.51
CA LEU A 327 10.04 -4.47 -2.90
C LEU A 327 9.98 -5.99 -2.68
N HIS A 328 8.92 -6.51 -2.06
CA HIS A 328 8.77 -7.95 -1.82
C HIS A 328 8.63 -8.73 -3.14
N HIS A 329 7.86 -8.20 -4.11
CA HIS A 329 7.74 -8.83 -5.42
C HIS A 329 9.08 -8.91 -6.15
N LEU A 330 9.90 -7.85 -6.07
CA LEU A 330 11.22 -7.82 -6.70
C LEU A 330 12.19 -8.81 -6.07
N ILE A 331 12.22 -8.89 -4.72
CA ILE A 331 13.02 -9.87 -3.99
C ILE A 331 12.61 -11.29 -4.42
N LEU A 332 11.32 -11.62 -4.38
CA LEU A 332 10.86 -12.99 -4.60
C LEU A 332 10.64 -13.37 -6.07
N ARG A 333 10.83 -12.46 -7.03
CA ARG A 333 10.52 -12.66 -8.46
C ARG A 333 11.11 -13.97 -9.02
N ARG A 334 12.32 -14.33 -8.59
CA ARG A 334 13.06 -15.52 -9.05
C ARG A 334 13.25 -16.57 -7.96
N PHE A 335 12.45 -16.50 -6.90
CA PHE A 335 12.58 -17.39 -5.76
C PHE A 335 11.41 -18.38 -5.71
N ASP A 336 11.65 -19.61 -6.19
CA ASP A 336 10.65 -20.69 -6.30
C ASP A 336 10.41 -21.47 -4.99
N ARG A 337 10.68 -20.86 -3.84
CA ARG A 337 10.57 -21.49 -2.52
C ARG A 337 9.92 -20.53 -1.52
N PRO A 338 9.23 -21.03 -0.49
CA PRO A 338 8.74 -20.19 0.58
C PRO A 338 9.89 -19.56 1.39
N VAL A 339 9.67 -18.34 1.87
CA VAL A 339 10.57 -17.60 2.75
C VAL A 339 9.87 -17.37 4.08
N VAL A 340 10.54 -17.66 5.19
CA VAL A 340 10.03 -17.27 6.50
C VAL A 340 9.95 -15.75 6.56
N MET A 341 8.83 -15.18 6.98
CA MET A 341 8.67 -13.74 7.21
C MET A 341 8.11 -13.53 8.61
N THR A 342 8.99 -13.23 9.56
CA THR A 342 8.59 -12.95 10.95
C THR A 342 8.94 -11.53 11.34
N SER A 343 8.27 -10.96 12.34
CA SER A 343 8.54 -9.61 12.83
C SER A 343 10.02 -9.42 13.22
N GLY A 344 10.61 -8.30 12.87
CA GLY A 344 12.00 -7.95 13.15
C GLY A 344 12.16 -7.43 14.55
N ASN A 345 12.17 -8.32 15.52
CA ASN A 345 12.38 -8.04 16.94
C ASN A 345 12.86 -9.30 17.67
N LEU A 346 13.47 -9.08 18.83
CA LEU A 346 13.64 -10.14 19.82
C LEU A 346 12.26 -10.56 20.34
N SER A 347 12.08 -11.84 20.68
CA SER A 347 10.80 -12.36 21.15
C SER A 347 10.17 -11.48 22.24
N SER A 348 8.87 -11.21 22.12
CA SER A 348 8.07 -10.35 23.01
C SER A 348 8.36 -8.85 23.01
N GLU A 349 9.29 -8.35 22.20
CA GLU A 349 9.51 -6.91 22.01
C GLU A 349 8.68 -6.32 20.85
N PRO A 350 8.45 -4.99 20.84
CA PRO A 350 7.94 -4.30 19.65
C PRO A 350 8.87 -4.44 18.46
N GLN A 351 8.28 -4.45 17.26
CA GLN A 351 8.98 -4.50 15.98
C GLN A 351 9.93 -3.30 15.84
N VAL A 352 11.13 -3.55 15.32
CA VAL A 352 12.06 -2.48 14.93
C VAL A 352 11.49 -1.77 13.69
N THR A 353 11.52 -0.44 13.69
CA THR A 353 11.05 0.39 12.57
C THR A 353 12.10 1.37 12.05
N ASP A 354 13.03 1.80 12.91
CA ASP A 354 14.12 2.72 12.56
C ASP A 354 15.37 1.99 12.07
N ASN A 355 15.94 2.46 10.95
CA ASN A 355 17.21 1.99 10.41
C ASN A 355 18.34 2.04 11.45
N ALA A 356 18.39 3.08 12.29
CA ALA A 356 19.46 3.28 13.24
C ALA A 356 19.52 2.18 14.32
N GLU A 357 18.41 1.49 14.57
CA GLU A 357 18.33 0.43 15.58
C GLU A 357 18.72 -0.95 15.06
N VAL A 358 18.79 -1.14 13.74
CA VAL A 358 18.88 -2.46 13.11
C VAL A 358 20.12 -3.22 13.56
N SER A 359 21.31 -2.62 13.48
CA SER A 359 22.55 -3.29 13.89
C SER A 359 22.52 -3.66 15.38
N ARG A 360 22.02 -2.75 16.23
CA ARG A 360 21.96 -2.95 17.68
C ARG A 360 20.97 -4.03 18.09
N ARG A 361 19.76 -4.03 17.52
CA ARG A 361 18.64 -4.89 17.94
C ARG A 361 18.53 -6.18 17.14
N LEU A 362 18.92 -6.17 15.88
CA LEU A 362 18.79 -7.32 14.96
C LEU A 362 20.13 -7.91 14.55
N GLY A 363 21.27 -7.29 14.85
CA GLY A 363 22.59 -7.80 14.45
C GLY A 363 23.01 -9.10 15.13
N GLY A 364 22.40 -9.47 16.26
CA GLY A 364 22.54 -10.81 16.85
C GLY A 364 21.69 -11.89 16.17
N ILE A 365 20.82 -11.50 15.23
CA ILE A 365 19.83 -12.38 14.58
C ILE A 365 20.08 -12.47 13.07
N ALA A 366 19.98 -11.33 12.38
CA ALA A 366 20.18 -11.23 10.95
C ALA A 366 21.65 -10.99 10.60
N ASP A 367 22.12 -11.62 9.54
CA ASP A 367 23.46 -11.45 8.98
C ASP A 367 23.53 -10.18 8.08
N TYR A 368 22.42 -9.87 7.40
CA TYR A 368 22.28 -8.71 6.52
C TYR A 368 20.99 -7.94 6.81
N ALA A 369 20.94 -6.68 6.41
CA ALA A 369 19.72 -5.88 6.44
C ALA A 369 19.52 -5.09 5.14
N LEU A 370 18.35 -5.24 4.53
CA LEU A 370 17.87 -4.39 3.45
C LEU A 370 17.12 -3.20 4.06
N LEU A 371 17.71 -2.02 3.93
CA LEU A 371 17.19 -0.76 4.44
C LEU A 371 16.55 0.05 3.31
N HIS A 372 15.80 1.09 3.69
CA HIS A 372 15.41 2.17 2.78
C HIS A 372 15.28 3.49 3.53
N ASP A 373 15.17 4.61 2.81
CA ASP A 373 15.13 5.97 3.38
C ASP A 373 13.73 6.60 3.41
N ARG A 374 12.68 5.86 3.02
CA ARG A 374 11.27 6.30 3.16
C ARG A 374 10.85 6.57 4.61
#